data_AF-A0A1B2EZZ9-F1
#
_entry.id   AF-A0A1B2EZZ9-F1
#
_cell.length_a   1.000
_cell.length_b   1.000
_cell.length_c   1.000
_cell.angle_alpha   90.00
_cell.angle_beta   90.00
_cell.angle_gamma   90.00
#
_symmetry.space_group_name_H-M   'P 1'
#
loop_
_entity.id
_entity.type
_entity.pdbx_description
1 polymer ?
#
loop_
_entity_poly.entity_id
_entity_poly.type
_entity_poly.pdbx_seq_one_letter_code
_entity_poly.pdbx_strand_id
1 'polypeptide(L)'
;MKLAGEEFIKQAAALRGQKKFQEAIALIDAQIKAGAIDPDIVMTANLQGFYAAQEAGMDDEARRFAKAIEAEDPNVPSIQDYL
;
A
#
# COMPACT_ATOMS: atom_id res chain seq x y z
N MET A 1 -9.06 4.18 17.33
CA MET A 1 -7.90 5.09 17.35
C MET A 1 -7.63 5.51 15.91
N LYS A 2 -7.75 6.80 15.59
CA LYS A 2 -7.45 7.33 14.25
C LYS A 2 -5.92 7.46 14.18
N LEU A 3 -5.25 6.71 13.32
CA LEU A 3 -3.82 6.90 13.09
C LEU A 3 -3.69 8.21 12.32
N ALA A 4 -2.98 9.18 12.89
CA ALA A 4 -2.80 10.49 12.28
C ALA A 4 -1.55 10.47 11.39
N GLY A 5 -1.66 10.97 10.15
CA GLY A 5 -0.54 11.09 9.22
C GLY A 5 0.06 9.74 8.79
N GLU A 6 1.38 9.66 8.67
CA GLU A 6 2.13 8.49 8.16
C GLU A 6 2.24 7.31 9.14
N GLU A 7 1.67 7.39 10.35
CA GLU A 7 1.85 6.36 11.38
C GLU A 7 1.30 5.00 10.95
N PHE A 8 0.19 4.98 10.21
CA PHE A 8 -0.36 3.74 9.68
C PHE A 8 0.54 3.09 8.63
N ILE A 9 1.33 3.88 7.89
CA ILE A 9 2.30 3.37 6.90
C ILE A 9 3.42 2.63 7.64
N LYS A 10 3.92 3.20 8.74
CA LYS A 10 4.92 2.54 9.60
C LYS A 10 4.36 1.26 10.22
N GLN A 11 3.11 1.29 10.68
CA GLN A 11 2.45 0.11 11.22
C GLN A 11 2.23 -0.97 10.14
N ALA A 12 1.83 -0.60 8.93
CA ALA A 12 1.70 -1.52 7.81
C ALA A 12 3.04 -2.15 7.44
N ALA A 13 4.12 -1.36 7.41
CA ALA A 13 5.48 -1.86 7.20
C ALA A 13 5.93 -2.82 8.31
N ALA A 14 5.59 -2.52 9.58
CA ALA A 14 5.87 -3.41 10.71
C ALA A 14 5.09 -4.72 10.65
N LEU A 15 3.83 -4.69 10.19
CA LEU A 15 3.02 -5.89 9.93
C LEU A 15 3.62 -6.73 8.78
N ARG A 16 4.02 -6.09 7.67
CA ARG A 16 4.73 -6.74 6.57
C ARG A 16 6.03 -7.40 7.04
N GLY A 17 6.82 -6.72 7.86
CA GLY A 17 8.03 -7.29 8.47
C GLY A 17 7.78 -8.52 9.35
N GLN A 18 6.56 -8.67 9.89
CA GLN A 18 6.09 -9.85 10.62
C GLN A 18 5.45 -10.91 9.71
N LYS A 19 5.51 -10.75 8.38
CA LYS A 19 4.81 -11.55 7.36
C LYS A 19 3.28 -11.55 7.50
N LYS A 20 2.72 -10.56 8.18
CA LYS A 20 1.28 -10.35 8.34
C LYS A 20 0.74 -9.53 7.18
N PHE A 21 0.89 -10.06 5.97
CA PHE A 21 0.65 -9.30 4.73
C PHE A 21 -0.81 -8.86 4.60
N GLN A 22 -1.77 -9.73 4.92
CA GLN A 22 -3.20 -9.40 4.88
C GLN A 22 -3.56 -8.29 5.87
N GLU A 23 -2.99 -8.31 7.08
CA GLU A 23 -3.21 -7.25 8.07
C GLU A 23 -2.63 -5.92 7.60
N ALA A 24 -1.46 -5.94 6.95
CA ALA A 24 -0.85 -4.74 6.38
C ALA A 24 -1.70 -4.14 5.25
N ILE A 25 -2.17 -4.97 4.30
CA ILE A 25 -3.04 -4.55 3.19
C ILE A 25 -4.35 -3.98 3.73
N ALA A 26 -5.00 -4.69 4.65
CA ALA A 26 -6.26 -4.25 5.25
C ALA A 26 -6.14 -2.91 5.99
N LEU A 27 -4.99 -2.67 6.65
CA LEU A 27 -4.73 -1.39 7.30
C LEU A 27 -4.60 -0.24 6.28
N ILE A 28 -3.86 -0.46 5.18
CA ILE A 28 -3.73 0.51 4.09
C ILE A 28 -5.11 0.83 3.48
N ASP A 29 -5.88 -0.21 3.11
CA ASP A 29 -7.20 -0.05 2.49
C ASP A 29 -8.19 0.68 3.40
N ALA A 30 -8.16 0.38 4.71
CA ALA A 30 -9.02 1.05 5.67
C ALA A 30 -8.77 2.56 5.71
N GLN A 31 -7.50 2.99 5.62
CA GLN A 31 -7.16 4.41 5.62
C GLN A 31 -7.52 5.08 4.29
N ILE A 32 -7.22 4.43 3.15
CA ILE A 32 -7.57 4.96 1.81
C ILE A 32 -9.08 5.15 1.72
N LYS A 33 -9.86 4.12 2.09
CA LYS A 33 -11.33 4.16 2.05
C LYS A 33 -11.92 5.20 3.01
N ALA A 34 -11.27 5.45 4.16
CA ALA A 34 -11.71 6.47 5.08
C ALA A 34 -11.55 7.90 4.53
N GLY A 35 -10.81 8.09 3.43
CA GLY A 35 -10.51 9.41 2.86
C GLY A 35 -9.74 10.30 3.83
N ALA A 36 -9.07 9.70 4.82
CA ALA A 36 -8.38 10.37 5.91
C ALA A 36 -6.87 10.43 5.71
N ILE A 37 -6.39 10.08 4.51
CA ILE A 37 -4.99 10.12 4.13
C ILE A 37 -4.70 11.46 3.47
N ASP A 38 -3.57 12.06 3.85
CA ASP A 38 -3.00 13.22 3.19
C ASP A 38 -2.61 12.84 1.75
N PRO A 39 -3.05 13.59 0.71
CA PRO A 39 -2.69 13.31 -0.68
C PRO A 39 -1.19 13.06 -0.89
N ASP A 40 -0.33 13.77 -0.16
CA ASP A 40 1.13 13.67 -0.31
C ASP A 40 1.69 12.31 0.13
N ILE A 41 0.94 11.53 0.91
CA ILE A 41 1.37 10.22 1.43
C ILE A 41 0.58 9.05 0.84
N VAL A 42 -0.43 9.29 -0.01
CA VAL A 42 -1.24 8.25 -0.65
C VAL A 42 -0.37 7.33 -1.50
N MET A 43 0.53 7.87 -2.32
CA MET A 43 1.47 7.06 -3.11
C MET A 43 2.31 6.14 -2.23
N THR A 44 2.84 6.66 -1.12
CA THR A 44 3.63 5.87 -0.16
C THR A 44 2.82 4.76 0.48
N ALA A 45 1.56 5.02 0.81
CA ALA A 45 0.64 4.01 1.33
C ALA A 45 0.36 2.91 0.29
N ASN A 46 0.08 3.28 -0.96
CA ASN A 46 -0.12 2.34 -2.05
C ASN A 46 1.13 1.48 -2.31
N LEU A 47 2.34 2.07 -2.23
CA LEU A 47 3.59 1.33 -2.35
C LEU A 47 3.76 0.29 -1.23
N GLN A 48 3.43 0.61 0.02
CA GLN A 48 3.48 -0.40 1.09
C GLN A 48 2.44 -1.51 0.89
N GLY A 49 1.23 -1.17 0.41
CA GLY A 49 0.22 -2.15 0.03
C GLY A 49 0.71 -3.08 -1.09
N PHE A 50 1.32 -2.51 -2.14
CA PHE A 50 1.93 -3.23 -3.25
C PHE A 50 3.00 -4.21 -2.75
N TYR A 51 3.97 -3.75 -1.94
CA TYR A 51 5.02 -4.63 -1.43
C TYR A 51 4.48 -5.76 -0.54
N ALA A 52 3.47 -5.47 0.29
CA ALA A 52 2.83 -6.51 1.09
C ALA A 52 2.13 -7.56 0.22
N ALA A 53 1.44 -7.14 -0.84
CA ALA A 53 0.77 -8.05 -1.76
C ALA A 53 1.76 -8.88 -2.59
N GLN A 54 2.81 -8.24 -3.12
CA GLN A 54 3.88 -8.90 -3.86
C GLN A 54 4.60 -9.96 -3.02
N GLU A 55 5.00 -9.62 -1.79
CA GLU A 55 5.68 -10.57 -0.89
C GLU A 55 4.77 -11.73 -0.43
N ALA A 56 3.46 -11.52 -0.43
CA ALA A 56 2.47 -12.54 -0.14
C ALA A 56 2.14 -13.46 -1.34
N GLY A 57 2.62 -13.13 -2.55
CA GLY A 57 2.19 -13.80 -3.80
C GLY A 57 0.74 -13.52 -4.16
N MET A 58 0.19 -12.37 -3.76
CA MET A 58 -1.19 -11.95 -4.03
C MET A 58 -1.24 -11.07 -5.28
N ASP A 59 -1.06 -11.68 -6.45
CA ASP A 59 -0.87 -10.95 -7.71
C ASP A 59 -2.00 -9.98 -8.06
N ASP A 60 -3.26 -10.33 -7.76
CA ASP A 60 -4.40 -9.45 -8.04
C ASP A 60 -4.37 -8.18 -7.19
N GLU A 61 -3.99 -8.30 -5.91
CA GLU A 61 -3.83 -7.15 -5.02
C GLU A 61 -2.62 -6.31 -5.40
N ALA A 62 -1.51 -6.95 -5.79
CA ALA A 62 -0.34 -6.26 -6.29
C ALA A 62 -0.67 -5.46 -7.56
N ARG A 63 -1.39 -6.05 -8.53
CA ARG A 63 -1.88 -5.34 -9.72
C ARG A 63 -2.81 -4.17 -9.38
N ARG A 64 -3.67 -4.32 -8.36
CA ARG A 64 -4.56 -3.24 -7.91
C ARG A 64 -3.76 -2.04 -7.39
N PHE A 65 -2.79 -2.28 -6.52
CA PHE A 65 -1.93 -1.21 -6.01
C PHE A 65 -1.03 -0.64 -7.11
N ALA A 66 -0.50 -1.46 -8.01
CA ALA A 66 0.30 -1.02 -9.15
C ALA A 66 -0.45 0.00 -10.02
N LYS A 67 -1.72 -0.28 -10.36
CA LYS A 67 -2.57 0.65 -11.12
C LYS A 67 -2.85 1.96 -10.37
N ALA A 68 -3.01 1.90 -9.05
CA ALA A 68 -3.19 3.10 -8.24
C ALA A 68 -1.91 3.97 -8.24
N ILE A 69 -0.73 3.34 -8.19
CA ILE A 69 0.56 4.02 -8.25
C ILE A 69 0.81 4.58 -9.66
N GLU A 70 0.51 3.81 -10.72
CA GLU A 70 0.67 4.24 -12.12
C GLU A 70 -0.11 5.52 -12.43
N ALA A 71 -1.31 5.66 -11.87
CA ALA A 71 -2.14 6.84 -12.05
C ALA A 71 -1.51 8.12 -11.48
N GLU A 72 -0.59 8.00 -10.51
CA GLU A 72 0.17 9.11 -9.92
C GLU A 72 1.55 9.27 -10.56
N ASP A 73 2.29 8.18 -10.74
CA ASP A 73 3.57 8.12 -11.46
C ASP A 73 3.71 6.81 -12.25
N PRO A 74 3.59 6.86 -13.60
CA PRO A 74 3.67 5.66 -14.44
C PRO A 74 5.08 5.09 -14.57
N ASN A 75 6.12 5.82 -14.14
CA ASN A 75 7.52 5.41 -14.33
C ASN A 75 8.11 4.71 -13.11
N VAL A 76 7.30 4.40 -12.08
CA VAL A 76 7.77 3.71 -10.88
C VAL A 76 8.28 2.31 -11.27
N PRO A 77 9.59 2.00 -11.08
CA PRO A 77 10.15 0.75 -11.58
C PRO A 77 9.59 -0.50 -10.91
N SER A 78 9.24 -0.41 -9.63
CA SER A 78 8.80 -1.57 -8.83
C SER A 78 7.46 -2.15 -9.29
N ILE A 79 6.62 -1.37 -9.97
CA ILE A 79 5.27 -1.80 -10.37
C ILE A 79 5.20 -2.33 -11.81
N GLN A 80 6.26 -2.17 -12.61
CA GLN A 80 6.21 -2.40 -14.06
C GLN A 80 5.90 -3.87 -14.42
N ASP A 81 6.33 -4.82 -13.59
CA ASP A 81 6.03 -6.25 -13.77
C ASP A 81 4.53 -6.59 -13.50
N TYR A 82 3.74 -5.62 -13.02
CA TYR A 82 2.34 -5.75 -12.63
C TYR A 82 1.38 -4.84 -13.44
N LEU A 83 1.87 -4.16 -14.47
CA LEU A 83 1.07 -3.35 -15.41
C LEU A 83 0.76 -4.15 -16.69
#